data_AF-A0A921T5X7-F1
#
_entry.id   AF-A0A921T5X7-F1
#
_cell.length_a   1.000
_cell.length_b   1.000
_cell.length_c   1.000
_cell.angle_alpha   90.00
_cell.angle_beta   90.00
_cell.angle_gamma   90.00
#
_symmetry.space_group_name_H-M   'P 1'
#
loop_
_entity.id
_entity.type
_entity.pdbx_description
1 polymer ?
#
loop_
_entity_poly.entity_id
_entity_poly.type
_entity_poly.pdbx_seq_one_letter_code
_entity_poly.pdbx_strand_id
1 'polypeptide(L)'
;MKKFLVLALATVMLAACEYETTIKEVTKVPTSLAEQVDANEEVQLMLLDHRNYVVVTTANHVSGKVQVENNQMVVDITEGGNKEVEQQHIFRIESSKSYDTIIVKVNGEEVLQADNA
;
A
#
# COMPACT_ATOMS: atom_id res chain seq x y z
N MET A 1 -5.72 -13.91 -60.04
CA MET A 1 -5.93 -12.54 -59.50
C MET A 1 -6.59 -12.71 -58.14
N LYS A 2 -5.90 -13.07 -57.04
CA LYS A 2 -4.84 -12.43 -56.25
C LYS A 2 -5.08 -10.94 -55.99
N LYS A 3 -5.42 -10.66 -54.72
CA LYS A 3 -5.21 -9.45 -53.88
C LYS A 3 -6.54 -8.98 -53.28
N PHE A 4 -6.47 -8.49 -52.04
CA PHE A 4 -7.55 -7.99 -51.16
C PHE A 4 -8.17 -8.95 -50.14
N LEU A 5 -7.35 -9.74 -49.44
CA LEU A 5 -7.79 -10.38 -48.18
C LEU A 5 -6.68 -10.43 -47.15
N VAL A 6 -5.91 -9.34 -47.03
CA VAL A 6 -4.83 -9.23 -46.03
C VAL A 6 -4.78 -7.79 -45.52
N LEU A 7 -5.84 -7.34 -44.83
CA LEU A 7 -5.74 -6.23 -43.89
C LEU A 7 -6.99 -6.22 -43.01
N ALA A 8 -6.81 -5.94 -41.72
CA ALA A 8 -7.73 -6.21 -40.61
C ALA A 8 -7.71 -7.69 -40.21
N LEU A 9 -7.32 -8.09 -39.01
CA LEU A 9 -7.46 -7.39 -37.74
C LEU A 9 -6.49 -8.05 -36.74
N ALA A 10 -5.20 -7.69 -36.82
CA ALA A 10 -4.26 -7.99 -35.75
C ALA A 10 -4.41 -6.89 -34.68
N THR A 11 -5.57 -6.84 -34.01
CA THR A 11 -5.71 -6.11 -32.75
C THR A 11 -4.92 -6.90 -31.72
N VAL A 12 -3.63 -6.58 -31.62
CA VAL A 12 -2.80 -6.89 -30.46
C VAL A 12 -3.54 -6.30 -29.27
N MET A 13 -4.20 -7.14 -28.49
CA MET A 13 -4.71 -6.76 -27.18
C MET A 13 -3.49 -6.39 -26.35
N LEU A 14 -3.19 -5.10 -26.28
CA LEU A 14 -2.38 -4.52 -25.22
C LEU A 14 -3.19 -4.69 -23.95
N ALA A 15 -3.21 -5.90 -23.38
CA ALA A 15 -3.51 -6.05 -21.98
C ALA A 15 -2.41 -5.28 -21.26
N ALA A 16 -2.70 -4.03 -20.87
CA ALA A 16 -1.84 -3.29 -19.98
C ALA A 16 -1.66 -4.19 -18.76
N CYS A 17 -0.41 -4.58 -18.49
CA CYS A 17 -0.08 -5.31 -17.28
C CYS A 17 -0.27 -4.30 -16.13
N GLU A 18 -1.48 -4.21 -15.59
CA GLU A 18 -1.71 -3.45 -14.37
C GLU A 18 -0.97 -4.18 -13.26
N TYR A 19 0.09 -3.57 -12.75
CA TYR A 19 0.77 -4.11 -11.59
C TYR A 19 -0.18 -3.97 -10.40
N GLU A 20 -0.51 -5.11 -9.78
CA GLU A 20 -1.32 -5.16 -8.58
C GLU A 20 -0.69 -4.31 -7.47
N THR A 21 -1.55 -3.67 -6.68
CA THR A 21 -1.10 -2.96 -5.48
C THR A 21 -0.79 -3.98 -4.40
N THR A 22 0.41 -3.91 -3.84
CA THR A 22 0.87 -4.86 -2.82
C THR A 22 1.41 -4.11 -1.61
N ILE A 23 1.49 -4.82 -0.48
CA ILE A 23 2.02 -4.30 0.78
C ILE A 23 3.07 -5.27 1.31
N LYS A 24 4.16 -4.74 1.83
CA LYS A 24 5.26 -5.54 2.39
C LYS A 24 5.79 -4.86 3.65
N GLU A 25 5.93 -5.64 4.71
CA GLU A 25 6.68 -5.20 5.88
C GLU A 25 8.16 -5.06 5.49
N VAL A 26 8.79 -3.96 5.90
CA VAL A 26 10.20 -3.66 5.63
C VAL A 26 10.94 -3.49 6.94
N THR A 27 12.11 -4.13 7.04
CA THR A 27 12.96 -4.07 8.23
C THR A 27 13.82 -2.81 8.29
N LYS A 28 13.91 -2.06 7.18
CA LYS A 28 14.68 -0.83 7.09
C LYS A 28 13.92 0.20 6.27
N VAL A 29 13.60 1.31 6.91
CA VAL A 29 13.15 2.52 6.25
C VAL A 29 14.32 3.34 5.77
N PRO A 30 14.13 4.18 4.73
CA PRO A 30 15.06 5.25 4.47
C PRO A 30 15.24 6.10 5.72
N THR A 31 16.47 6.51 6.02
CA THR A 31 16.81 7.30 7.24
C THR A 31 15.92 8.54 7.38
N SER A 32 15.57 9.16 6.26
CA SER A 32 14.66 10.30 6.20
C SER A 32 13.24 10.00 6.71
N LEU A 33 12.72 8.77 6.57
CA LEU A 33 11.42 8.41 7.15
C LEU A 33 11.54 8.24 8.67
N ALA A 34 12.61 7.58 9.13
CA ALA A 34 12.83 7.29 10.55
C ALA A 34 12.91 8.56 11.41
N GLU A 35 13.48 9.64 10.86
CA GLU A 35 13.56 10.95 11.52
C GLU A 35 12.21 11.68 11.60
N GLN A 36 11.21 11.27 10.80
CA GLN A 36 9.88 11.90 10.73
C GLN A 36 8.80 11.12 11.50
N VAL A 37 9.09 9.89 11.94
CA VAL A 37 8.12 9.08 12.69
C VAL A 37 7.88 9.70 14.07
N ASP A 38 6.63 10.00 14.39
CA ASP A 38 6.25 10.39 15.74
C ASP A 38 6.14 9.13 16.62
N ALA A 39 6.94 9.04 17.69
CA ALA A 39 6.90 7.89 18.58
C ALA A 39 5.62 7.82 19.43
N ASN A 40 4.81 8.89 19.49
CA ASN A 40 3.58 8.96 20.27
C ASN A 40 2.34 8.52 19.50
N GLU A 41 2.44 8.36 18.18
CA GLU A 41 1.33 7.94 17.33
C GLU A 41 1.40 6.43 17.08
N GLU A 42 0.35 5.71 17.46
CA GLU A 42 0.25 4.25 17.27
C GLU A 42 0.23 3.88 15.78
N VAL A 43 -0.44 4.67 14.94
CA VAL A 43 -0.54 4.44 13.49
C VAL A 43 -0.30 5.73 12.72
N GLN A 44 0.60 5.68 11.75
CA GLN A 44 0.94 6.82 10.89
C GLN A 44 0.96 6.41 9.43
N LEU A 45 0.37 7.24 8.57
CA LEU A 45 0.54 7.18 7.12
C LEU A 45 1.55 8.24 6.70
N MET A 46 2.58 7.82 5.98
CA MET A 46 3.65 8.70 5.50
C MET A 46 3.91 8.51 4.01
N LEU A 47 4.30 9.60 3.35
CA LEU A 47 4.69 9.61 1.95
C LEU A 47 6.19 9.93 1.82
N LEU A 48 6.94 9.05 1.17
CA LEU A 48 8.35 9.28 0.88
C LEU A 48 8.71 8.72 -0.49
N ASP A 49 9.39 9.52 -1.31
CA ASP A 49 9.78 9.15 -2.68
C ASP A 49 8.62 8.57 -3.51
N HIS A 50 7.44 9.22 -3.45
CA HIS A 50 6.20 8.78 -4.11
C HIS A 50 5.69 7.40 -3.68
N ARG A 51 6.12 6.91 -2.51
CA ARG A 51 5.67 5.64 -1.93
C ARG A 51 5.00 5.90 -0.59
N ASN A 52 3.87 5.24 -0.39
CA ASN A 52 3.14 5.27 0.86
C ASN A 52 3.70 4.24 1.83
N TYR A 53 3.82 4.66 3.08
CA TYR A 53 4.27 3.84 4.20
C TYR A 53 3.24 3.93 5.32
N VAL A 54 2.91 2.78 5.91
CA VAL A 54 2.14 2.72 7.15
C VAL A 54 3.09 2.27 8.25
N VAL A 55 3.23 3.08 9.29
CA VAL A 55 3.99 2.74 10.50
C VAL A 55 3.02 2.45 11.62
N VAL A 56 3.24 1.31 12.27
CA VAL A 56 2.43 0.82 13.40
C VAL A 56 3.38 0.61 14.58
N THR A 57 3.18 1.34 15.66
CA THR A 57 3.96 1.22 16.90
C THR A 57 3.14 0.40 17.88
N THR A 58 3.55 -0.84 18.15
CA THR A 58 2.80 -1.74 19.02
C THR A 58 3.70 -2.83 19.59
N ALA A 59 3.27 -3.41 20.71
CA ALA A 59 3.84 -4.62 21.30
C ALA A 59 3.36 -5.90 20.60
N ASN A 60 2.29 -5.83 19.78
CA ASN A 60 1.68 -6.99 19.17
C ASN A 60 2.45 -7.47 17.92
N HIS A 61 2.17 -8.70 17.48
CA HIS A 61 2.53 -9.07 16.11
C HIS A 61 1.58 -8.37 15.14
N VAL A 62 2.12 -7.86 14.05
CA VAL A 62 1.37 -7.12 13.06
C VAL A 62 1.48 -7.82 11.71
N SER A 63 0.39 -7.85 10.96
CA SER A 63 0.38 -8.23 9.56
C SER A 63 -0.45 -7.24 8.75
N GLY A 64 -0.03 -6.97 7.52
CA GLY A 64 -0.70 -5.99 6.65
C GLY A 64 -1.23 -6.65 5.38
N LYS A 65 -2.42 -6.21 4.97
CA LYS A 65 -3.01 -6.51 3.66
C LYS A 65 -3.43 -5.21 2.99
N VAL A 66 -3.46 -5.20 1.67
CA VAL A 66 -3.96 -4.07 0.89
C VAL A 66 -5.04 -4.56 -0.05
N GLN A 67 -6.10 -3.77 -0.16
CA GLN A 67 -7.23 -3.99 -1.04
C GLN A 67 -7.54 -2.69 -1.77
N VAL A 68 -8.05 -2.79 -2.98
CA VAL A 68 -8.35 -1.65 -3.82
C VAL A 68 -9.78 -1.78 -4.31
N GLU A 69 -10.62 -0.81 -3.95
CA GLU A 69 -12.02 -0.76 -4.34
C GLU A 69 -12.41 0.68 -4.67
N ASN A 70 -13.13 0.91 -5.77
CA ASN A 70 -13.66 2.24 -6.13
C ASN A 70 -12.64 3.39 -6.09
N ASN A 71 -11.42 3.14 -6.59
CA ASN A 71 -10.30 4.09 -6.55
C ASN A 71 -9.81 4.50 -5.15
N GLN A 72 -10.18 3.71 -4.13
CA GLN A 72 -9.71 3.82 -2.76
C GLN A 72 -8.78 2.66 -2.45
N MET A 73 -7.69 2.96 -1.77
CA MET A 73 -6.76 1.96 -1.26
C MET A 73 -7.04 1.74 0.22
N VAL A 74 -7.40 0.52 0.58
CA VAL A 74 -7.64 0.11 1.97
C VAL A 74 -6.45 -0.71 2.44
N VAL A 75 -5.75 -0.21 3.45
CA VAL A 75 -4.68 -0.90 4.17
C VAL A 75 -5.27 -1.47 5.44
N ASP A 76 -5.34 -2.81 5.52
CA ASP A 76 -5.88 -3.52 6.66
C ASP A 76 -4.72 -4.11 7.48
N ILE A 77 -4.56 -3.59 8.68
CA ILE A 77 -3.58 -4.02 9.67
C ILE A 77 -4.28 -4.93 10.66
N THR A 78 -3.77 -6.15 10.80
CA THR A 78 -4.22 -7.08 11.85
C THR A 78 -3.14 -7.19 12.91
N GLU A 79 -3.52 -6.88 14.15
CA GLU A 79 -2.68 -7.10 15.33
C GLU A 79 -3.12 -8.35 16.08
N GLY A 80 -2.16 -9.12 16.57
CA GLY A 80 -2.43 -10.29 17.39
C GLY A 80 -1.21 -10.81 18.11
N GLY A 81 -1.42 -11.68 19.09
CA GLY A 81 -0.34 -12.09 20.01
C GLY A 81 0.17 -10.89 20.84
N ASN A 82 1.19 -11.12 21.65
CA ASN A 82 1.82 -10.07 22.45
C ASN A 82 3.33 -10.35 22.54
N LYS A 83 4.15 -9.36 22.17
CA LYS A 83 5.57 -9.33 22.51
C LYS A 83 5.75 -8.35 23.67
N GLU A 84 6.58 -8.71 24.63
CA GLU A 84 6.77 -7.88 25.84
C GLU A 84 7.36 -6.48 25.59
N VAL A 85 7.79 -6.16 24.36
CA VAL A 85 8.45 -4.91 24.00
C VAL A 85 7.77 -4.29 22.79
N GLU A 86 7.37 -3.04 22.93
CA GLU A 86 6.85 -2.20 21.84
C GLU A 86 7.91 -2.00 20.76
N GLN A 87 7.49 -2.11 19.50
CA GLN A 87 8.36 -1.94 18.35
C GLN A 87 7.58 -1.35 17.17
N GLN A 88 8.31 -0.69 16.27
CA GLN A 88 7.75 -0.16 15.04
C GLN A 88 7.72 -1.25 13.95
N HIS A 89 6.54 -1.43 13.39
CA HIS A 89 6.27 -2.23 12.21
C HIS A 89 6.01 -1.31 11.03
N ILE A 90 6.73 -1.52 9.93
CA ILE A 90 6.72 -0.56 8.83
C ILE A 90 6.32 -1.28 7.55
N PHE A 91 5.22 -0.85 6.97
CA PHE A 91 4.65 -1.43 5.77
C PHE A 91 4.84 -0.46 4.60
N ARG A 92 5.58 -0.91 3.58
CA ARG A 92 5.69 -0.21 2.30
C ARG A 92 4.60 -0.68 1.36
N ILE A 93 3.92 0.27 0.75
CA ILE A 93 2.91 0.00 -0.27
C ILE A 93 3.55 0.21 -1.65
N GLU A 94 3.40 -0.79 -2.51
CA GLU A 94 3.86 -0.79 -3.90
C GLU A 94 2.63 -0.71 -4.80
N SER A 95 2.48 0.39 -5.55
CA SER A 95 1.42 0.55 -6.53
C SER A 95 1.94 1.16 -7.82
N SER A 96 1.30 0.83 -8.94
CA SER A 96 1.58 1.41 -10.26
C SER A 96 0.70 2.62 -10.60
N LYS A 97 -0.28 2.94 -9.75
CA LYS A 97 -1.19 4.07 -9.91
C LYS A 97 -1.43 4.77 -8.58
N SER A 98 -1.88 6.02 -8.67
CA SER A 98 -2.38 6.76 -7.51
C SER A 98 -3.85 6.45 -7.28
N TYR A 99 -4.26 6.44 -6.02
CA TYR A 99 -5.65 6.31 -5.57
C TYR A 99 -6.14 7.64 -5.01
N ASP A 100 -7.43 7.94 -5.02
CA ASP A 100 -7.95 9.21 -4.49
C ASP A 100 -7.84 9.28 -2.97
N THR A 101 -8.04 8.14 -2.32
CA THR A 101 -8.08 8.03 -0.87
C THR A 101 -7.31 6.81 -0.40
N ILE A 102 -6.63 6.95 0.73
CA ILE A 102 -6.00 5.87 1.48
C ILE A 102 -6.71 5.76 2.84
N ILE A 103 -7.22 4.58 3.13
CA ILE A 103 -7.87 4.25 4.40
C ILE A 103 -7.00 3.22 5.11
N VAL A 104 -6.63 3.50 6.36
CA VAL A 104 -5.92 2.54 7.22
C VAL A 104 -6.88 2.03 8.28
N LYS A 105 -6.97 0.71 8.38
CA LYS A 105 -7.76 0.01 9.38
C LYS A 105 -6.86 -0.82 10.27
N VAL A 106 -7.16 -0.86 11.57
CA VAL A 106 -6.55 -1.78 12.52
C VAL A 106 -7.64 -2.69 13.07
N ASN A 107 -7.47 -4.00 12.92
CA ASN A 107 -8.44 -5.01 13.36
C ASN A 107 -9.87 -4.75 12.84
N GLY A 108 -9.98 -4.21 11.62
CA GLY A 108 -11.25 -3.87 10.97
C GLY A 108 -11.82 -2.49 11.31
N GLU A 109 -11.26 -1.77 12.29
CA GLU A 109 -11.67 -0.41 12.64
C GLU A 109 -10.85 0.62 11.87
N GLU A 110 -11.51 1.62 11.30
CA GLU A 110 -10.83 2.72 10.61
C GLU A 110 -10.17 3.66 11.62
N VAL A 111 -8.87 3.87 11.46
CA VAL A 111 -8.06 4.71 12.36
C VAL A 111 -7.52 5.96 11.65
N LEU A 112 -7.37 5.90 10.33
CA LEU A 112 -6.84 6.99 9.53
C LEU A 112 -7.45 6.96 8.13
N GLN A 113 -7.84 8.14 7.64
CA GLN A 113 -8.18 8.38 6.25
C GLN A 113 -7.39 9.60 5.75
N ALA A 114 -6.78 9.48 4.57
CA ALA A 114 -6.10 10.58 3.91
C ALA A 114 -6.48 10.64 2.43
N ASP A 115 -6.76 11.84 1.95
CA ASP A 115 -6.84 12.11 0.52
C ASP A 115 -5.42 12.13 -0.05
N ASN A 116 -5.21 11.42 -1.15
CA ASN A 116 -3.92 11.33 -1.81
C ASN A 116 -3.77 12.56 -2.73
N ALA A 117 -2.81 13.42 -2.43
CA ALA A 117 -2.57 14.68 -3.15
C ALA A 117 -1.82 14.50 -4.48
#